data_AF-A0A0B1PES3-F1
#
_entry.id   AF-A0A0B1PES3-F1
#
_cell.length_a   1.000
_cell.length_b   1.000
_cell.length_c   1.000
_cell.angle_alpha   90.00
_cell.angle_beta   90.00
_cell.angle_gamma   90.00
#
_symmetry.space_group_name_H-M   'P 1'
#
loop_
_entity.id
_entity.type
_entity.pdbx_description
1 polymer ?
#
loop_
_entity_poly.entity_id
_entity_poly.type
_entity_poly.pdbx_seq_one_letter_code
_entity_poly.pdbx_strand_id
1 'polypeptide(L)'
;MMAIRGVFSLMRIRASIATPTTRPLVSQIRAKSTDISPSAPAYKAIYQRINPLKNHDSPPSWSAQEAVSNILYETPTPSSAPAKRHILNCLVQNEPGVLSRVSGILAARGFNIDSLVVCHTEIEDLSRMTIVLSGQDSIVEQARRQLEDLVPVWAVLDYTHSALVQRELLLAKINILGPEYFEELQAHHREINMSNGNSNLLEMQQEQLITYSAEQTKFHPRNLPISEALRHKHEHLKSITYLAHQFGGKILDISTNSCIVEISAKPDRIDSFMKLIAPFGILESARTGLMALPRSPLYGPNENEQTKDTDENLDTGLLPPS
;
A
#
# COMPACT_ATOMS: atom_id res chain seq x y z
N MET A 1 -43.89 16.88 -30.88
CA MET A 1 -44.50 18.19 -30.52
C MET A 1 -43.59 18.80 -29.46
N MET A 2 -43.09 20.05 -29.49
CA MET A 2 -43.14 21.20 -30.43
C MET A 2 -41.69 21.75 -30.55
N ALA A 3 -41.14 22.18 -31.69
CA ALA A 3 -41.45 23.37 -32.52
C ALA A 3 -41.01 24.71 -31.85
N ILE A 4 -40.37 25.71 -32.50
CA ILE A 4 -39.64 25.79 -33.80
C ILE A 4 -38.87 27.14 -33.94
N ARG A 5 -37.73 27.16 -34.69
CA ARG A 5 -37.03 28.29 -35.39
C ARG A 5 -36.79 29.69 -34.75
N GLY A 6 -35.65 30.29 -35.12
CA GLY A 6 -35.48 31.75 -35.29
C GLY A 6 -34.23 32.10 -36.12
N VAL A 7 -34.37 32.77 -37.29
CA VAL A 7 -33.26 33.17 -38.20
C VAL A 7 -33.61 34.45 -38.98
N PHE A 8 -32.71 35.43 -39.01
CA PHE A 8 -32.72 36.69 -39.81
C PHE A 8 -31.25 37.13 -40.07
N SER A 9 -30.77 37.74 -41.18
CA SER A 9 -31.33 38.46 -42.35
C SER A 9 -31.72 39.93 -42.10
N LEU A 10 -31.20 40.98 -42.77
CA LEU A 10 -30.16 41.16 -43.83
C LEU A 10 -29.59 42.63 -43.68
N MET A 11 -28.86 43.36 -44.56
CA MET A 11 -28.62 43.25 -46.02
C MET A 11 -27.20 43.70 -46.52
N ARG A 12 -27.06 44.89 -47.12
CA ARG A 12 -25.87 45.48 -47.79
C ARG A 12 -26.00 47.02 -47.86
N ILE A 13 -24.93 47.76 -48.21
CA ILE A 13 -24.87 48.68 -49.39
C ILE A 13 -23.41 49.16 -49.66
N ARG A 14 -23.15 49.68 -50.87
CA ARG A 14 -21.83 50.13 -51.39
C ARG A 14 -21.71 51.67 -51.42
N ALA A 15 -20.48 52.19 -51.43
CA ALA A 15 -20.07 53.33 -52.30
C ALA A 15 -18.54 53.38 -52.46
N SER A 16 -18.05 54.01 -53.54
CA SER A 16 -16.62 54.19 -53.85
C SER A 16 -16.40 55.35 -54.84
N ILE A 17 -15.40 56.20 -54.61
CA ILE A 17 -14.93 57.28 -55.52
C ILE A 17 -13.41 57.47 -55.30
N ALA A 18 -12.70 58.00 -56.30
CA ALA A 18 -11.24 58.23 -56.27
C ALA A 18 -10.87 59.64 -56.76
N THR A 19 -9.65 60.12 -56.50
CA THR A 19 -8.51 60.15 -57.47
C THR A 19 -7.26 60.80 -56.79
N PRO A 20 -6.31 61.56 -57.40
CA PRO A 20 -4.87 61.41 -57.14
C PRO A 20 -4.27 62.57 -56.27
N THR A 21 -2.96 62.72 -55.99
CA THR A 21 -1.94 63.28 -56.91
C THR A 21 -0.54 63.43 -56.26
N THR A 22 0.53 63.25 -57.04
CA THR A 22 1.96 63.65 -56.82
C THR A 22 2.82 63.08 -55.67
N ARG A 23 4.13 62.96 -55.97
CA ARG A 23 5.27 62.66 -55.05
C ARG A 23 6.20 63.90 -54.97
N PRO A 24 7.16 63.95 -54.03
CA PRO A 24 8.55 63.74 -54.49
C PRO A 24 9.50 62.96 -53.55
N LEU A 25 10.31 62.10 -54.19
CA LEU A 25 11.74 61.81 -53.98
C LEU A 25 12.38 61.85 -52.57
N VAL A 26 12.74 60.66 -52.06
CA VAL A 26 14.02 60.38 -51.36
C VAL A 26 14.62 59.09 -51.95
N SER A 27 15.92 58.86 -51.75
CA SER A 27 16.80 57.90 -52.41
C SER A 27 16.35 56.43 -52.51
N GLN A 28 16.81 55.75 -53.57
CA GLN A 28 16.74 54.29 -53.71
C GLN A 28 17.66 53.60 -52.69
N ILE A 29 17.08 52.88 -51.73
CA ILE A 29 17.78 51.81 -51.01
C ILE A 29 17.33 50.48 -51.61
N ARG A 30 18.25 49.75 -52.25
CA ARG A 30 17.97 48.47 -52.92
C ARG A 30 17.87 47.32 -51.92
N ALA A 31 16.83 47.34 -51.08
CA ALA A 31 16.42 46.18 -50.33
C ALA A 31 16.04 45.07 -51.33
N LYS A 32 16.79 43.97 -51.36
CA LYS A 32 16.42 42.77 -52.13
C LYS A 32 15.22 42.13 -51.44
N SER A 33 14.11 41.98 -52.15
CA SER A 33 13.00 41.11 -51.71
C SER A 33 13.50 39.67 -51.70
N THR A 34 13.92 39.18 -50.53
CA THR A 34 14.09 37.74 -50.32
C THR A 34 12.71 37.15 -50.11
N ASP A 35 12.11 36.68 -51.20
CA ASP A 35 10.81 36.02 -51.17
C ASP A 35 10.91 34.68 -50.42
N ILE A 36 10.65 34.70 -49.10
CA ILE A 36 10.60 33.49 -48.26
C ILE A 36 9.28 32.75 -48.50
N SER A 37 9.06 32.35 -49.76
CA SER A 37 8.18 31.23 -50.07
C SER A 37 8.94 29.95 -49.73
N PRO A 38 8.55 29.18 -48.69
CA PRO A 38 9.26 27.95 -48.35
C PRO A 38 9.10 26.97 -49.50
N SER A 39 10.22 26.65 -50.17
CA SER A 39 10.19 25.72 -51.30
C SER A 39 9.69 24.35 -50.86
N ALA A 40 8.91 23.67 -51.70
CA ALA A 40 8.40 22.33 -51.42
C ALA A 40 9.45 21.32 -50.90
N PRO A 41 10.72 21.30 -51.40
CA PRO A 41 11.77 20.48 -50.78
C PRO A 41 12.17 20.93 -49.36
N ALA A 42 12.21 22.23 -49.06
CA ALA A 42 12.51 22.72 -47.70
C ALA A 42 11.39 22.36 -46.72
N TYR A 43 10.13 22.48 -47.15
CA TYR A 43 8.97 21.98 -46.39
C TYR A 43 9.09 20.47 -46.14
N LYS A 44 9.35 19.67 -47.18
CA LYS A 44 9.56 18.22 -47.03
C LYS A 44 10.71 17.89 -46.07
N ALA A 45 11.85 18.59 -46.14
CA ALA A 45 12.99 18.34 -45.26
C ALA A 45 12.68 18.52 -43.77
N ILE A 46 11.75 19.42 -43.42
CA ILE A 46 11.28 19.62 -42.04
C ILE A 46 10.40 18.45 -41.59
N TYR A 47 9.44 18.02 -42.42
CA TYR A 47 8.48 16.96 -42.06
C TYR A 47 8.98 15.53 -42.30
N GLN A 48 10.06 15.33 -43.07
CA GLN A 48 10.69 14.01 -43.31
C GLN A 48 11.41 13.41 -42.09
N ARG A 49 11.49 14.14 -40.97
CA ARG A 49 11.99 13.62 -39.67
C ARG A 49 10.89 13.11 -38.74
N ILE A 50 9.64 13.05 -39.20
CA ILE A 50 8.63 12.20 -38.57
C ILE A 50 8.98 10.75 -38.93
N ASN A 51 9.73 10.07 -38.06
CA ASN A 51 9.78 8.61 -38.08
C ASN A 51 8.34 8.10 -38.07
N PRO A 52 7.97 7.11 -38.90
CA PRO A 52 6.63 6.55 -38.83
C PRO A 52 6.37 6.08 -37.40
N LEU A 53 5.18 6.40 -36.88
CA LEU A 53 4.74 5.84 -35.61
C LEU A 53 4.91 4.32 -35.70
N LYS A 54 5.65 3.73 -34.76
CA LYS A 54 5.69 2.27 -34.67
C LYS A 54 4.24 1.82 -34.55
N ASN A 55 3.79 0.93 -35.44
CA ASN A 55 2.58 0.18 -35.20
C ASN A 55 2.80 -0.52 -33.85
N HIS A 56 2.07 -0.09 -32.83
CA HIS A 56 1.96 -0.87 -31.62
C HIS A 56 1.06 -2.03 -32.00
N ASP A 57 1.64 -3.19 -32.26
CA ASP A 57 0.87 -4.40 -32.45
C ASP A 57 -0.10 -4.53 -31.27
N SER A 58 -1.37 -4.78 -31.56
CA SER A 58 -2.36 -5.01 -30.51
C SER A 58 -1.85 -6.16 -29.63
N PRO A 59 -1.90 -6.04 -28.29
CA PRO A 59 -1.37 -7.08 -27.40
C PRO A 59 -1.98 -8.44 -27.80
N PRO A 60 -1.16 -9.51 -27.88
CA PRO A 60 -1.57 -10.76 -28.50
C PRO A 60 -2.81 -11.32 -27.81
N SER A 61 -3.87 -11.53 -28.60
CA SER A 61 -5.13 -12.08 -28.10
C SER A 61 -4.93 -13.55 -27.72
N TRP A 62 -5.02 -13.85 -26.43
CA TRP A 62 -4.91 -15.22 -25.92
C TRP A 62 -6.00 -16.13 -26.52
N SER A 63 -5.62 -17.34 -26.89
CA SER A 63 -6.55 -18.41 -27.18
C SER A 63 -7.26 -18.88 -25.90
N ALA A 64 -8.44 -19.48 -26.03
CA ALA A 64 -9.21 -19.99 -24.89
C ALA A 64 -8.41 -21.03 -24.07
N GLN A 65 -7.65 -21.90 -24.75
CA GLN A 65 -6.79 -22.90 -24.11
C GLN A 65 -5.62 -22.26 -23.33
N GLU A 66 -5.03 -21.20 -23.87
CA GLU A 66 -3.93 -20.46 -23.22
C GLU A 66 -4.44 -19.73 -21.98
N ALA A 67 -5.60 -19.06 -22.09
CA ALA A 67 -6.26 -18.40 -20.97
C ALA A 67 -6.61 -19.38 -19.83
N VAL A 68 -7.19 -20.54 -20.16
CA VAL A 68 -7.48 -21.60 -19.17
C VAL A 68 -6.21 -22.14 -18.54
N SER A 69 -5.15 -22.40 -19.33
CA SER A 69 -3.86 -22.87 -18.78
C SER A 69 -3.23 -21.84 -17.86
N ASN A 70 -3.34 -20.55 -18.17
CA ASN A 70 -2.79 -19.48 -17.34
C ASN A 70 -3.57 -19.37 -16.02
N ILE A 71 -4.91 -19.42 -16.06
CA ILE A 71 -5.76 -19.43 -14.86
C ILE A 71 -5.42 -20.61 -13.94
N LEU A 72 -5.25 -21.82 -14.51
CA LEU A 72 -4.91 -23.01 -13.73
C LEU A 72 -3.50 -22.97 -13.13
N TYR A 73 -2.57 -22.20 -13.72
CA TYR A 73 -1.21 -22.03 -13.21
C TYR A 73 -1.12 -20.96 -12.10
N GLU A 74 -1.83 -19.84 -12.27
CA GLU A 74 -1.87 -18.72 -11.32
C GLU A 74 -2.84 -18.94 -10.14
N THR A 75 -3.70 -19.98 -10.19
CA THR A 75 -4.59 -20.32 -9.08
C THR A 75 -3.77 -20.90 -7.92
N PRO A 76 -3.72 -20.26 -6.74
CA PRO A 76 -2.95 -20.76 -5.62
C PRO A 76 -3.55 -22.07 -5.10
N THR A 77 -2.69 -23.05 -4.81
CA THR A 77 -3.11 -24.30 -4.17
C THR A 77 -3.67 -24.01 -2.77
N PRO A 78 -4.70 -24.75 -2.30
CA PRO A 78 -5.19 -24.61 -0.94
C PRO A 78 -4.07 -25.01 0.02
N SER A 79 -3.55 -24.05 0.80
CA SER A 79 -2.48 -24.36 1.74
C SER A 79 -2.97 -25.32 2.83
N SER A 80 -2.07 -26.13 3.38
CA SER A 80 -2.31 -26.73 4.69
C SER A 80 -2.67 -25.60 5.67
N ALA A 81 -3.74 -25.78 6.43
CA ALA A 81 -4.26 -24.70 7.28
C ALA A 81 -3.27 -24.39 8.41
N PRO A 82 -2.82 -23.14 8.58
CA PRO A 82 -2.02 -22.76 9.74
C PRO A 82 -2.86 -22.87 11.02
N ALA A 83 -2.20 -22.87 12.18
CA ALA A 83 -2.87 -22.88 13.47
C ALA A 83 -3.92 -21.76 13.56
N LYS A 84 -5.10 -22.10 14.08
CA LYS A 84 -6.23 -21.18 14.19
C LYS A 84 -5.83 -19.98 15.06
N ARG A 85 -6.11 -18.78 14.56
CA ARG A 85 -5.88 -17.53 15.29
C ARG A 85 -7.12 -17.18 16.10
N HIS A 86 -6.97 -17.14 17.41
CA HIS A 86 -8.01 -16.76 18.36
C HIS A 86 -7.84 -15.32 18.83
N ILE A 87 -8.94 -14.65 19.14
CA ILE A 87 -8.96 -13.24 19.55
C ILE A 87 -9.79 -13.11 20.83
N LEU A 88 -9.09 -12.99 21.97
CA LEU A 88 -9.71 -12.76 23.27
C LEU A 88 -9.77 -11.26 23.58
N ASN A 89 -10.82 -10.84 24.28
CA ASN A 89 -10.99 -9.49 24.78
C ASN A 89 -11.24 -9.52 26.29
N CYS A 90 -10.27 -9.06 27.07
CA CYS A 90 -10.36 -8.99 28.53
C CYS A 90 -10.80 -7.58 28.94
N LEU A 91 -11.80 -7.49 29.80
CA LEU A 91 -12.15 -6.25 30.50
C LEU A 91 -11.43 -6.28 31.86
N VAL A 92 -10.58 -5.30 32.13
CA VAL A 92 -9.70 -5.26 33.31
C VAL A 92 -9.82 -3.93 34.04
N GLN A 93 -9.77 -4.00 35.37
CA GLN A 93 -9.59 -2.83 36.21
C GLN A 93 -8.19 -2.23 35.97
N ASN A 94 -8.08 -0.91 35.88
CA ASN A 94 -6.86 -0.20 35.47
C ASN A 94 -5.85 -0.02 36.62
N GLU A 95 -5.59 -1.08 37.40
CA GLU A 95 -4.67 -1.02 38.54
C GLU A 95 -3.18 -1.18 38.14
N PRO A 96 -2.24 -0.57 38.89
CA PRO A 96 -0.80 -0.77 38.68
C PRO A 96 -0.40 -2.25 38.70
N GLY A 97 0.24 -2.70 37.62
CA GLY A 97 0.77 -4.07 37.49
C GLY A 97 -0.19 -5.11 36.87
N VAL A 98 -1.44 -4.76 36.55
CA VAL A 98 -2.40 -5.69 35.93
C VAL A 98 -1.89 -6.24 34.59
N LEU A 99 -1.30 -5.39 33.73
CA LEU A 99 -0.63 -5.80 32.49
C LEU A 99 0.46 -6.86 32.75
N SER A 100 1.29 -6.67 33.77
CA SER A 100 2.34 -7.61 34.14
C SER A 100 1.76 -8.94 34.63
N ARG A 101 0.64 -8.91 35.37
CA ARG A 101 -0.05 -10.11 35.86
C ARG A 101 -0.65 -10.91 34.70
N VAL A 102 -1.37 -10.26 33.79
CA VAL A 102 -1.97 -10.89 32.60
C VAL A 102 -0.91 -11.47 31.67
N SER A 103 0.12 -10.68 31.31
CA SER A 103 1.21 -11.15 30.44
C SER A 103 2.02 -12.27 31.10
N GLY A 104 2.28 -12.17 32.41
CA GLY A 104 3.02 -13.18 33.17
C GLY A 104 2.29 -14.52 33.26
N ILE A 105 0.97 -14.50 33.47
CA ILE A 105 0.13 -15.72 33.51
C ILE A 105 0.11 -16.44 32.15
N LEU A 106 0.12 -15.69 31.04
CA LEU A 106 0.17 -16.29 29.71
C LEU A 106 1.56 -16.87 29.39
N ALA A 107 2.63 -16.12 29.67
CA ALA A 107 4.01 -16.53 29.44
C ALA A 107 4.41 -17.73 30.32
N ALA A 108 4.03 -17.74 31.61
CA ALA A 108 4.34 -18.83 32.54
C ALA A 108 3.69 -20.18 32.17
N ARG A 109 2.68 -20.18 31.28
CA ARG A 109 2.04 -21.38 30.74
C ARG A 109 2.46 -21.71 29.30
N GLY A 110 3.34 -20.91 28.70
CA GLY A 110 3.86 -21.15 27.35
C GLY A 110 2.82 -20.99 26.23
N PHE A 111 1.75 -20.21 26.45
CA PHE A 111 0.82 -19.90 25.36
C PHE A 111 1.49 -18.99 24.33
N ASN A 112 1.37 -19.30 23.03
CA ASN A 112 1.94 -18.45 21.98
C ASN A 112 1.05 -17.21 21.74
N ILE A 113 1.60 -16.02 22.03
CA ILE A 113 0.92 -14.73 21.90
C ILE A 113 1.36 -14.06 20.59
N ASP A 114 0.46 -13.99 19.61
CA ASP A 114 0.69 -13.25 18.35
C ASP A 114 0.79 -11.74 18.64
N SER A 115 -0.09 -11.21 19.48
CA SER A 115 -0.03 -9.82 19.98
C SER A 115 -0.88 -9.62 21.24
N LEU A 116 -0.53 -8.60 22.03
CA LEU A 116 -1.29 -8.14 23.19
C LEU A 116 -1.30 -6.62 23.17
N VAL A 117 -2.50 -6.01 23.25
CA VAL A 117 -2.69 -4.54 23.26
C VAL A 117 -3.58 -4.15 24.43
N VAL A 118 -3.19 -3.12 25.16
CA VAL A 118 -4.04 -2.45 26.16
C VAL A 118 -4.64 -1.19 25.55
N CYS A 119 -5.96 -1.09 25.53
CA CYS A 119 -6.70 0.12 25.18
C CYS A 119 -7.34 0.67 26.46
N HIS A 120 -7.14 1.95 26.75
CA HIS A 120 -7.99 2.65 27.72
C HIS A 120 -9.43 2.74 27.17
N THR A 121 -10.42 2.87 28.06
CA THR A 121 -11.81 3.14 27.68
C THR A 121 -12.25 4.51 28.16
N GLU A 122 -13.42 4.99 27.71
CA GLU A 122 -14.03 6.24 28.20
C GLU A 122 -14.52 6.15 29.67
N ILE A 123 -14.39 4.98 30.31
CA ILE A 123 -14.78 4.74 31.69
C ILE A 123 -13.52 4.70 32.55
N GLU A 124 -13.47 5.56 33.58
CA GLU A 124 -12.39 5.59 34.57
C GLU A 124 -12.21 4.22 35.23
N ASP A 125 -10.97 3.88 35.56
CA ASP A 125 -10.54 2.58 36.07
C ASP A 125 -10.91 1.33 35.23
N LEU A 126 -11.38 1.48 33.98
CA LEU A 126 -11.65 0.38 33.06
C LEU A 126 -10.75 0.41 31.81
N SER A 127 -9.95 -0.64 31.65
CA SER A 127 -9.11 -0.91 30.49
C SER A 127 -9.61 -2.16 29.73
N ARG A 128 -9.38 -2.18 28.42
CA ARG A 128 -9.71 -3.29 27.51
C ARG A 128 -8.43 -3.85 26.91
N MET A 129 -8.13 -5.12 27.19
CA MET A 129 -7.00 -5.82 26.58
C MET A 129 -7.48 -6.67 25.41
N THR A 130 -6.89 -6.49 24.23
CA THR A 130 -7.07 -7.42 23.11
C THR A 130 -5.85 -8.34 23.06
N ILE A 131 -6.09 -9.65 23.04
CA ILE A 131 -5.04 -10.67 23.10
C ILE A 131 -5.27 -11.64 21.94
N VAL A 132 -4.25 -11.84 21.11
CA VAL A 132 -4.29 -12.75 19.97
C VAL A 132 -3.41 -13.96 20.28
N LEU A 133 -3.99 -15.15 20.17
CA LEU A 133 -3.33 -16.42 20.48
C LEU A 133 -3.39 -17.35 19.25
N SER A 134 -2.32 -18.09 18.97
CA SER A 134 -2.33 -19.16 17.98
C SER A 134 -2.42 -20.52 18.67
N GLY A 135 -3.35 -21.39 18.30
CA GLY A 135 -3.42 -22.71 18.95
C GLY A 135 -4.60 -23.59 18.55
N GLN A 136 -4.94 -24.49 19.47
CA GLN A 136 -6.16 -25.31 19.45
C GLN A 136 -7.18 -24.72 20.43
N ASP A 137 -8.47 -24.81 20.11
CA ASP A 137 -9.58 -24.30 20.92
C ASP A 137 -9.51 -24.73 22.40
N SER A 138 -9.06 -25.95 22.70
CA SER A 138 -8.88 -26.48 24.07
C SER A 138 -7.84 -25.71 24.90
N ILE A 139 -6.72 -25.35 24.27
CA ILE A 139 -5.62 -24.59 24.88
C ILE A 139 -6.05 -23.13 25.10
N VAL A 140 -6.82 -22.58 24.16
CA VAL A 140 -7.34 -21.21 24.23
C VAL A 140 -8.46 -21.08 25.27
N GLU A 141 -9.36 -22.05 25.39
CA GLU A 141 -10.37 -22.07 26.46
C GLU A 141 -9.72 -22.23 27.85
N GLN A 142 -8.63 -22.98 27.95
CA GLN A 142 -7.82 -22.99 29.18
C GLN A 142 -7.20 -21.62 29.47
N ALA A 143 -6.65 -20.93 28.47
CA ALA A 143 -6.13 -19.57 28.63
C ALA A 143 -7.24 -18.58 29.04
N ARG A 144 -8.42 -18.65 28.43
CA ARG A 144 -9.60 -17.81 28.73
C ARG A 144 -10.00 -17.93 30.20
N ARG A 145 -10.20 -19.16 30.69
CA ARG A 145 -10.53 -19.44 32.11
C ARG A 145 -9.46 -18.95 33.08
N GLN A 146 -8.19 -19.08 32.70
CA GLN A 146 -7.06 -18.67 33.55
C GLN A 146 -6.80 -17.16 33.56
N LEU A 147 -7.40 -16.42 32.65
CA LEU A 147 -7.50 -14.95 32.72
C LEU A 147 -8.74 -14.51 33.50
N GLU A 148 -9.85 -15.24 33.36
CA GLU A 148 -11.13 -15.00 34.07
C GLU A 148 -11.04 -15.24 35.59
N ASP A 149 -10.15 -16.13 36.04
CA ASP A 149 -9.84 -16.39 37.46
C ASP A 149 -9.03 -15.25 38.16
N LEU A 150 -8.58 -14.24 37.42
CA LEU A 150 -7.78 -13.14 37.97
C LEU A 150 -8.67 -12.05 38.56
N VAL A 151 -8.54 -11.79 39.87
CA VAL A 151 -9.27 -10.74 40.62
C VAL A 151 -9.48 -9.38 39.88
N PRO A 152 -8.50 -8.77 39.18
CA PRO A 152 -8.71 -7.49 38.47
C PRO A 152 -9.35 -7.63 37.07
N VAL A 153 -9.74 -8.84 36.64
CA VAL A 153 -10.41 -9.11 35.37
C VAL A 153 -11.91 -9.22 35.62
N TRP A 154 -12.69 -8.38 34.95
CA TRP A 154 -14.16 -8.37 35.05
C TRP A 154 -14.82 -9.43 34.16
N ALA A 155 -14.25 -9.69 32.98
CA ALA A 155 -14.73 -10.68 32.02
C ALA A 155 -13.67 -10.97 30.94
N VAL A 156 -13.71 -12.18 30.36
CA VAL A 156 -12.91 -12.54 29.18
C VAL A 156 -13.81 -13.11 28.08
N LEU A 157 -14.01 -12.30 27.04
CA LEU A 157 -14.83 -12.66 25.88
C LEU A 157 -13.94 -13.30 24.79
N ASP A 158 -14.43 -14.34 24.12
CA ASP A 158 -13.83 -14.85 22.88
C ASP A 158 -14.57 -14.27 21.67
N TYR A 159 -13.84 -13.63 20.76
CA TYR A 159 -14.36 -13.10 19.50
C TYR A 159 -13.96 -13.96 18.29
N THR A 160 -13.29 -15.11 18.46
CA THR A 160 -12.78 -15.95 17.36
C THR A 160 -13.82 -16.27 16.27
N HIS A 161 -15.08 -16.48 16.65
CA HIS A 161 -16.20 -16.77 15.73
C HIS A 161 -17.15 -15.57 15.51
N SER A 162 -16.86 -14.41 16.11
CA SER A 162 -17.71 -13.22 16.03
C SER A 162 -17.40 -12.36 14.80
N ALA A 163 -18.42 -11.70 14.23
CA ALA A 163 -18.21 -10.68 13.21
C ALA A 163 -17.52 -9.45 13.84
N LEU A 164 -16.31 -9.11 13.39
CA LEU A 164 -15.46 -8.13 14.09
C LEU A 164 -14.80 -7.08 13.17
N VAL A 165 -14.51 -5.90 13.74
CA VAL A 165 -13.63 -4.88 13.16
C VAL A 165 -12.22 -5.12 13.71
N GLN A 166 -11.27 -5.30 12.81
CA GLN A 166 -9.84 -5.41 13.12
C GLN A 166 -9.14 -4.12 12.72
N ARG A 167 -8.34 -3.56 13.62
CA ARG A 167 -7.43 -2.44 13.35
C ARG A 167 -6.07 -2.66 13.99
N GLU A 168 -5.04 -2.49 13.18
CA GLU A 168 -3.68 -2.18 13.62
C GLU A 168 -3.34 -0.79 13.07
N LEU A 169 -2.31 -0.17 13.65
CA LEU A 169 -1.69 1.05 13.14
C LEU A 169 -0.22 0.75 12.80
N LEU A 170 0.19 1.10 11.60
CA LEU A 170 1.57 1.07 11.13
C LEU A 170 2.07 2.50 10.93
N LEU A 171 3.19 2.82 11.54
CA LEU A 171 4.08 3.91 11.15
C LEU A 171 5.33 3.27 10.53
N ALA A 172 5.68 3.67 9.30
CA ALA A 172 6.88 3.17 8.63
C ALA A 172 7.68 4.32 8.01
N LYS A 173 9.00 4.31 8.22
CA LYS A 173 9.96 5.24 7.64
C LYS A 173 10.63 4.54 6.47
N ILE A 174 10.41 5.05 5.26
CA ILE A 174 10.85 4.43 4.01
C ILE A 174 11.92 5.31 3.36
N ASN A 175 12.97 4.67 2.86
CA ASN A 175 14.01 5.30 2.06
C ASN A 175 13.45 5.76 0.70
N ILE A 176 13.90 6.91 0.23
CA ILE A 176 13.52 7.45 -1.09
C ILE A 176 14.70 7.56 -2.05
N LEU A 177 15.91 7.18 -1.65
CA LEU A 177 17.10 7.22 -2.50
C LEU A 177 17.19 6.04 -3.50
N GLY A 178 16.58 4.89 -3.18
CA GLY A 178 16.57 3.68 -4.02
C GLY A 178 17.06 2.42 -3.31
N PRO A 179 16.75 1.22 -3.83
CA PRO A 179 17.14 -0.05 -3.22
C PRO A 179 18.65 -0.21 -3.06
N GLU A 180 19.44 0.27 -4.02
CA GLU A 180 20.90 0.09 -4.04
C GLU A 180 21.58 0.80 -2.87
N TYR A 181 21.05 1.99 -2.49
CA TYR A 181 21.47 2.70 -1.28
C TYR A 181 21.01 2.00 0.01
N PHE A 182 19.87 1.30 -0.03
CA PHE A 182 19.40 0.50 1.11
C PHE A 182 20.21 -0.79 1.30
N GLU A 183 20.84 -1.31 0.24
CA GLU A 183 21.82 -2.40 0.32
C GLU A 183 23.16 -1.92 0.90
N GLU A 184 23.71 -0.78 0.42
CA GLU A 184 24.88 -0.10 1.01
C GLU A 184 24.67 0.14 2.52
N LEU A 185 23.52 0.72 2.89
CA LEU A 185 23.16 1.04 4.27
C LEU A 185 23.01 -0.22 5.15
N GLN A 186 22.43 -1.31 4.64
CA GLN A 186 22.31 -2.56 5.38
C GLN A 186 23.68 -3.22 5.62
N ALA A 187 24.54 -3.28 4.61
CA ALA A 187 25.86 -3.88 4.73
C ALA A 187 26.72 -3.14 5.78
N HIS A 188 26.75 -1.80 5.71
CA HIS A 188 27.46 -0.95 6.67
C HIS A 188 27.01 -1.17 8.13
N HIS A 189 25.71 -1.39 8.39
CA HIS A 189 25.23 -1.71 9.74
C HIS A 189 25.62 -3.13 10.20
N ARG A 190 25.81 -4.09 9.29
CA ARG A 190 26.32 -5.43 9.63
C ARG A 190 27.81 -5.39 9.93
N GLU A 191 28.60 -4.69 9.11
CA GLU A 191 30.04 -4.49 9.33
C GLU A 191 30.33 -3.91 10.73
N ILE A 192 29.55 -2.90 11.17
CA ILE A 192 29.62 -2.34 12.53
C ILE A 192 29.33 -3.40 13.60
N ASN A 193 28.26 -4.19 13.45
CA ASN A 193 27.90 -5.23 14.42
C ASN A 193 28.96 -6.35 14.48
N MET A 194 29.50 -6.77 13.33
CA MET A 194 30.56 -7.79 13.24
C MET A 194 31.90 -7.33 13.81
N SER A 195 32.20 -6.02 13.77
CA SER A 195 33.40 -5.46 14.40
C SER A 195 33.38 -5.52 15.94
N ASN A 196 32.20 -5.68 16.54
CA ASN A 196 32.00 -5.78 18.00
C ASN A 196 31.93 -7.22 18.52
N GLY A 197 32.15 -8.23 17.67
CA GLY A 197 32.11 -9.64 18.04
C GLY A 197 33.24 -10.47 17.41
N ASN A 198 33.36 -11.75 17.80
CA ASN A 198 34.25 -12.70 17.14
C ASN A 198 33.67 -13.05 15.77
N SER A 199 34.06 -12.30 14.74
CA SER A 199 33.52 -12.40 13.38
C SER A 199 34.14 -13.53 12.56
N ASN A 200 33.34 -14.20 11.72
CA ASN A 200 33.85 -15.20 10.79
C ASN A 200 34.51 -14.52 9.59
N LEU A 201 35.76 -14.88 9.31
CA LEU A 201 36.57 -14.30 8.21
C LEU A 201 35.91 -14.47 6.81
N LEU A 202 35.04 -15.47 6.64
CA LEU A 202 34.28 -15.71 5.42
C LEU A 202 33.08 -14.76 5.25
N GLU A 203 32.38 -14.42 6.35
CA GLU A 203 31.24 -13.52 6.33
C GLU A 203 31.68 -12.10 5.93
N MET A 204 32.74 -11.60 6.57
CA MET A 204 33.36 -10.30 6.24
C MET A 204 33.76 -10.19 4.76
N GLN A 205 34.28 -11.29 4.20
CA GLN A 205 34.76 -11.33 2.82
C GLN A 205 33.59 -11.39 1.81
N GLN A 206 32.46 -11.98 2.20
CA GLN A 206 31.22 -11.96 1.42
C GLN A 206 30.49 -10.61 1.50
N GLU A 207 30.50 -9.95 2.67
CA GLU A 207 29.87 -8.63 2.85
C GLU A 207 30.63 -7.53 2.07
N GLN A 208 31.97 -7.52 2.08
CA GLN A 208 32.76 -6.59 1.26
C GLN A 208 32.47 -6.71 -0.24
N LEU A 209 32.19 -7.92 -0.74
CA LEU A 209 31.79 -8.14 -2.13
C LEU A 209 30.39 -7.60 -2.43
N ILE A 210 29.46 -7.67 -1.46
CA ILE A 210 28.11 -7.09 -1.59
C ILE A 210 28.19 -5.56 -1.60
N THR A 211 28.90 -4.95 -0.65
CA THR A 211 29.10 -3.49 -0.58
C THR A 211 29.71 -2.96 -1.89
N TYR A 212 30.77 -3.61 -2.39
CA TYR A 212 31.42 -3.27 -3.65
C TYR A 212 30.50 -3.43 -4.87
N SER A 213 29.66 -4.48 -4.90
CA SER A 213 28.68 -4.69 -5.96
C SER A 213 27.57 -3.62 -5.95
N ALA A 214 27.11 -3.20 -4.77
CA ALA A 214 26.11 -2.14 -4.61
C ALA A 214 26.67 -0.77 -5.05
N GLU A 215 27.89 -0.42 -4.61
CA GLU A 215 28.59 0.80 -5.05
C GLU A 215 28.81 0.86 -6.57
N GLN A 216 28.94 -0.28 -7.26
CA GLN A 216 29.09 -0.34 -8.73
C GLN A 216 27.78 -0.26 -9.52
N THR A 217 26.62 -0.29 -8.87
CA THR A 217 25.32 -0.21 -9.58
C THR A 217 25.16 1.14 -10.30
N LYS A 218 24.59 1.11 -11.50
CA LYS A 218 24.39 2.31 -12.32
C LYS A 218 23.52 3.37 -11.61
N PHE A 219 22.53 2.94 -10.84
CA PHE A 219 21.54 3.82 -10.22
C PHE A 219 21.90 4.25 -8.79
N HIS A 220 23.07 3.83 -8.28
CA HIS A 220 23.55 4.28 -6.97
C HIS A 220 23.62 5.81 -6.88
N PRO A 221 23.14 6.47 -5.82
CA PRO A 221 23.12 7.94 -5.74
C PRO A 221 24.51 8.60 -5.77
N ARG A 222 25.58 7.83 -5.53
CA ARG A 222 26.98 8.28 -5.66
C ARG A 222 27.48 8.30 -7.12
N ASN A 223 26.83 7.54 -8.01
CA ASN A 223 27.19 7.40 -9.43
C ASN A 223 26.32 8.27 -10.36
N LEU A 224 25.13 8.66 -9.90
CA LEU A 224 24.18 9.47 -10.66
C LEU A 224 24.48 10.98 -10.59
N PRO A 225 24.20 11.76 -11.65
CA PRO A 225 24.15 13.22 -11.57
C PRO A 225 23.14 13.68 -10.50
N ILE A 226 23.46 14.74 -9.75
CA ILE A 226 22.62 15.28 -8.67
C ILE A 226 21.19 15.59 -9.15
N SER A 227 21.03 16.08 -10.38
CA SER A 227 19.74 16.39 -10.99
C SER A 227 18.93 15.16 -11.44
N GLU A 228 19.58 14.01 -11.62
CA GLU A 228 18.96 12.71 -11.93
C GLU A 228 18.57 11.99 -10.63
N ALA A 229 19.50 11.91 -9.66
CA ALA A 229 19.21 11.41 -8.31
C ALA A 229 18.04 12.16 -7.65
N LEU A 230 17.98 13.49 -7.80
CA LEU A 230 16.85 14.30 -7.31
C LEU A 230 15.51 13.93 -7.98
N ARG A 231 15.51 13.48 -9.25
CA ARG A 231 14.30 13.04 -9.95
C ARG A 231 13.86 11.66 -9.48
N HIS A 232 14.78 10.69 -9.43
CA HIS A 232 14.49 9.35 -8.92
C HIS A 232 13.94 9.41 -7.48
N LYS A 233 14.52 10.26 -6.62
CA LYS A 233 13.97 10.56 -5.29
C LYS A 233 12.49 10.95 -5.31
N HIS A 234 12.10 11.88 -6.18
CA HIS A 234 10.71 12.34 -6.27
C HIS A 234 9.79 11.29 -6.91
N GLU A 235 10.32 10.43 -7.78
CA GLU A 235 9.59 9.31 -8.39
C GLU A 235 9.33 8.17 -7.40
N HIS A 236 10.33 7.80 -6.58
CA HIS A 236 10.16 6.90 -5.45
C HIS A 236 9.13 7.45 -4.45
N LEU A 237 9.28 8.73 -4.03
CA LEU A 237 8.33 9.38 -3.13
C LEU A 237 6.90 9.40 -3.69
N LYS A 238 6.73 9.74 -4.98
CA LYS A 238 5.42 9.72 -5.66
C LYS A 238 4.81 8.31 -5.67
N SER A 239 5.61 7.29 -5.90
CA SER A 239 5.18 5.89 -5.92
C SER A 239 4.75 5.42 -4.52
N ILE A 240 5.54 5.76 -3.50
CA ILE A 240 5.21 5.52 -2.08
C ILE A 240 3.92 6.25 -1.68
N THR A 241 3.74 7.52 -2.10
CA THR A 241 2.51 8.30 -1.85
C THR A 241 1.28 7.61 -2.45
N TYR A 242 1.40 7.14 -3.69
CA TYR A 242 0.33 6.45 -4.40
C TYR A 242 -0.04 5.12 -3.72
N LEU A 243 0.96 4.30 -3.37
CA LEU A 243 0.74 3.04 -2.64
C LEU A 243 0.11 3.28 -1.26
N ALA A 244 0.62 4.26 -0.49
CA ALA A 244 0.06 4.59 0.83
C ALA A 244 -1.43 4.98 0.72
N HIS A 245 -1.79 5.88 -0.21
CA HIS A 245 -3.19 6.26 -0.41
C HIS A 245 -4.08 5.11 -0.88
N GLN A 246 -3.60 4.23 -1.77
CA GLN A 246 -4.35 3.05 -2.20
C GLN A 246 -4.59 2.05 -1.05
N PHE A 247 -3.76 2.08 0.00
CA PHE A 247 -3.95 1.32 1.23
C PHE A 247 -4.79 2.04 2.30
N GLY A 248 -5.25 3.28 2.03
CA GLY A 248 -6.01 4.12 2.96
C GLY A 248 -5.14 4.91 3.93
N GLY A 249 -3.83 4.98 3.67
CA GLY A 249 -2.84 5.69 4.48
C GLY A 249 -2.55 7.13 4.04
N LYS A 250 -1.63 7.74 4.80
CA LYS A 250 -1.15 9.12 4.63
C LYS A 250 0.38 9.16 4.67
N ILE A 251 0.97 10.25 4.18
CA ILE A 251 2.35 10.63 4.52
C ILE A 251 2.27 11.65 5.66
N LEU A 252 3.10 11.45 6.69
CA LEU A 252 3.22 12.36 7.84
C LEU A 252 4.46 13.25 7.77
N ASP A 253 5.57 12.74 7.24
CA ASP A 253 6.83 13.48 7.08
C ASP A 253 7.50 13.21 5.73
N ILE A 254 8.19 14.23 5.21
CA ILE A 254 9.00 14.18 3.99
C ILE A 254 10.35 14.83 4.27
N SER A 255 11.37 13.99 4.42
CA SER A 255 12.74 14.39 4.72
C SER A 255 13.62 14.47 3.45
N THR A 256 14.93 14.71 3.63
CA THR A 256 15.88 14.76 2.51
C THR A 256 16.10 13.37 1.90
N ASN A 257 16.13 12.32 2.72
CA ASN A 257 16.54 10.96 2.32
C ASN A 257 15.47 9.88 2.65
N SER A 258 14.38 10.24 3.32
CA SER A 258 13.29 9.32 3.69
C SER A 258 11.93 10.03 3.79
N CYS A 259 10.85 9.28 3.93
CA CYS A 259 9.52 9.77 4.28
C CYS A 259 8.85 8.83 5.29
N ILE A 260 7.91 9.35 6.10
CA ILE A 260 7.14 8.56 7.08
C ILE A 260 5.70 8.41 6.61
N VAL A 261 5.21 7.16 6.56
CA VAL A 261 3.81 6.83 6.22
C VAL A 261 3.04 6.32 7.43
N GLU A 262 1.74 6.60 7.45
CA GLU A 262 0.75 6.14 8.43
C GLU A 262 -0.31 5.29 7.71
N ILE A 263 -0.57 4.07 8.17
CA ILE A 263 -1.67 3.22 7.70
C ILE A 263 -2.40 2.61 8.90
N SER A 264 -3.73 2.66 8.89
CA SER A 264 -4.55 1.82 9.78
C SER A 264 -5.51 0.93 8.99
N ALA A 265 -5.36 -0.39 9.16
CA ALA A 265 -6.09 -1.40 8.42
C ALA A 265 -6.17 -2.72 9.21
N LYS A 266 -6.63 -3.80 8.56
CA LYS A 266 -6.49 -5.17 9.07
C LYS A 266 -5.02 -5.64 9.03
N PRO A 267 -4.60 -6.60 9.88
CA PRO A 267 -3.22 -7.11 9.89
C PRO A 267 -2.76 -7.55 8.50
N ASP A 268 -3.52 -8.42 7.84
CA ASP A 268 -3.17 -9.02 6.54
C ASP A 268 -3.03 -7.97 5.41
N ARG A 269 -3.73 -6.82 5.54
CA ARG A 269 -3.61 -5.68 4.60
C ARG A 269 -2.37 -4.84 4.90
N ILE A 270 -1.96 -4.72 6.17
CA ILE A 270 -0.67 -4.13 6.57
C ILE A 270 0.49 -5.03 6.13
N ASP A 271 0.38 -6.35 6.28
CA ASP A 271 1.38 -7.31 5.79
C ASP A 271 1.56 -7.23 4.28
N SER A 272 0.45 -7.06 3.54
CA SER A 272 0.47 -6.83 2.09
C SER A 272 1.13 -5.51 1.71
N PHE A 273 0.89 -4.42 2.47
CA PHE A 273 1.57 -3.14 2.26
C PHE A 273 3.08 -3.23 2.51
N MET A 274 3.48 -3.85 3.63
CA MET A 274 4.89 -4.04 3.99
C MET A 274 5.64 -4.80 2.90
N LYS A 275 5.03 -5.84 2.32
CA LYS A 275 5.59 -6.59 1.18
C LYS A 275 5.74 -5.74 -0.10
N LEU A 276 4.75 -4.89 -0.41
CA LEU A 276 4.78 -4.01 -1.58
C LEU A 276 5.79 -2.85 -1.45
N ILE A 277 6.09 -2.41 -0.22
CA ILE A 277 6.98 -1.26 0.01
C ILE A 277 8.41 -1.66 0.41
N ALA A 278 8.65 -2.92 0.79
CA ALA A 278 9.98 -3.45 1.06
C ALA A 278 11.04 -3.15 -0.04
N PRO A 279 10.73 -3.16 -1.35
CA PRO A 279 11.71 -2.83 -2.40
C PRO A 279 12.24 -1.39 -2.38
N PHE A 280 11.59 -0.44 -1.69
CA PHE A 280 12.12 0.92 -1.53
C PHE A 280 13.14 1.02 -0.37
N GLY A 281 13.14 0.03 0.53
CA GLY A 281 13.91 0.00 1.76
C GLY A 281 13.15 0.61 2.94
N ILE A 282 12.75 -0.25 3.89
CA ILE A 282 12.13 0.18 5.15
C ILE A 282 13.26 0.42 6.15
N LEU A 283 13.46 1.67 6.56
CA LEU A 283 14.51 2.07 7.50
C LEU A 283 14.11 1.82 8.96
N GLU A 284 12.82 1.97 9.26
CA GLU A 284 12.25 1.88 10.61
C GLU A 284 10.75 1.57 10.49
N SER A 285 10.18 0.80 11.41
CA SER A 285 8.73 0.60 11.48
C SER A 285 8.24 0.35 12.90
N ALA A 286 7.22 1.10 13.32
CA ALA A 286 6.47 0.86 14.55
C ALA A 286 5.06 0.40 14.19
N ARG A 287 4.70 -0.81 14.62
CA ARG A 287 3.39 -1.44 14.36
C ARG A 287 2.72 -1.76 15.70
N THR A 288 1.46 -1.39 15.87
CA THR A 288 0.67 -1.83 17.03
C THR A 288 0.26 -3.28 16.86
N GLY A 289 0.04 -3.99 17.97
CA GLY A 289 -0.73 -5.23 17.93
C GLY A 289 -2.20 -4.99 17.51
N LEU A 290 -2.96 -6.07 17.42
CA LEU A 290 -4.34 -6.03 16.96
C LEU A 290 -5.30 -5.43 18.01
N MET A 291 -6.05 -4.40 17.60
CA MET A 291 -7.25 -3.94 18.29
C MET A 291 -8.49 -4.55 17.64
N ALA A 292 -9.41 -5.08 18.45
CA ALA A 292 -10.65 -5.70 17.98
C ALA A 292 -11.89 -5.12 18.68
N LEU A 293 -12.96 -4.93 17.89
CA LEU A 293 -14.30 -4.56 18.35
C LEU A 293 -15.33 -5.45 17.63
N PRO A 294 -16.32 -6.02 18.35
CA PRO A 294 -17.40 -6.77 17.70
C PRO A 294 -18.28 -5.83 16.87
N ARG A 295 -18.83 -6.35 15.77
CA ARG A 295 -19.88 -5.70 14.97
C ARG A 295 -21.21 -6.34 15.29
N SER A 296 -22.25 -5.53 15.47
CA SER A 296 -23.62 -6.00 15.31
C SER A 296 -23.80 -6.49 13.87
N PRO A 297 -24.22 -7.75 13.62
CA PRO A 297 -24.66 -8.14 12.29
C PRO A 297 -25.91 -7.34 11.92
N LEU A 298 -26.03 -6.99 10.63
CA LEU A 298 -27.24 -6.44 10.06
C LEU A 298 -27.88 -7.53 9.22
N TYR A 299 -29.11 -7.91 9.57
CA TYR A 299 -29.93 -8.85 8.82
C TYR A 299 -30.92 -8.09 7.94
N GLY A 300 -31.10 -8.53 6.70
CA GLY A 300 -32.21 -8.09 5.87
C GLY A 300 -33.55 -8.49 6.49
N PRO A 301 -34.66 -7.80 6.16
CA PRO A 301 -35.98 -8.10 6.73
C PRO A 301 -36.44 -9.54 6.48
N ASN A 302 -35.87 -10.24 5.50
CA ASN A 302 -36.20 -11.62 5.13
C ASN A 302 -35.22 -12.66 5.72
N GLU A 303 -34.23 -12.26 6.52
CA GLU A 303 -33.10 -13.12 6.95
C GLU A 303 -33.11 -13.43 8.47
N ASN A 304 -34.05 -12.87 9.24
CA ASN A 304 -33.95 -12.77 10.70
C ASN A 304 -34.28 -14.05 11.50
N GLU A 305 -34.98 -15.04 10.92
CA GLU A 305 -35.68 -16.07 11.72
C GLU A 305 -34.98 -17.44 11.79
N GLN A 306 -34.01 -17.75 10.92
CA GLN A 306 -33.53 -19.14 10.79
C GLN A 306 -32.29 -19.51 11.63
N THR A 307 -31.49 -18.55 12.12
CA THR A 307 -30.15 -18.84 12.72
C THR A 307 -30.12 -18.96 14.24
N LYS A 308 -31.27 -19.01 14.93
CA LYS A 308 -31.34 -19.38 16.35
C LYS A 308 -31.79 -20.82 16.57
N ASP A 309 -32.67 -21.33 15.72
CA ASP A 309 -33.37 -22.59 15.98
C ASP A 309 -32.66 -23.80 15.34
N THR A 310 -31.75 -23.58 14.38
CA THR A 310 -31.02 -24.65 13.67
C THR A 310 -30.01 -25.39 14.53
N ASP A 311 -29.37 -24.70 15.47
CA ASP A 311 -28.27 -25.29 16.25
C ASP A 311 -28.79 -26.14 17.43
N GLU A 312 -30.06 -25.98 17.83
CA GLU A 312 -30.71 -26.81 18.85
C GLU A 312 -31.52 -28.00 18.27
N ASN A 313 -31.91 -27.97 16.98
CA ASN A 313 -32.88 -28.93 16.41
C ASN A 313 -32.35 -29.86 15.31
N LEU A 314 -31.03 -30.01 15.13
CA LEU A 314 -30.46 -31.01 14.23
C LEU A 314 -30.45 -32.42 14.87
N ASP A 315 -31.66 -32.99 15.05
CA ASP A 315 -31.84 -34.34 15.55
C ASP A 315 -31.25 -35.38 14.57
N THR A 316 -30.20 -36.06 15.01
CA THR A 316 -29.33 -36.90 14.17
C THR A 316 -29.97 -38.20 13.68
N GLY A 317 -31.19 -38.52 14.14
CA GLY A 317 -31.93 -39.74 13.76
C GLY A 317 -32.58 -39.73 12.37
N LEU A 318 -32.58 -38.60 11.64
CA LEU A 318 -33.29 -38.45 10.36
C LEU A 318 -32.46 -38.65 9.08
N LEU A 319 -31.16 -38.96 9.20
CA LEU A 319 -30.34 -39.33 8.04
C LEU A 319 -30.67 -40.76 7.57
N PRO A 320 -31.03 -40.99 6.30
CA PRO A 320 -31.22 -42.35 5.79
C PRO A 320 -29.88 -43.11 5.77
N PRO A 321 -29.85 -44.39 6.13
CA PRO A 321 -28.63 -45.20 6.10
C PRO A 321 -28.13 -45.35 4.65
N SER A 322 -26.80 -45.29 4.49
CA SER A 322 -26.06 -45.53 3.24
C SER A 322 -25.73 -47.01 3.05
#